data_AF-A0A946V9A0-F1
#
_entry.id   AF-A0A946V9A0-F1
#
_cell.length_a   1.000
_cell.length_b   1.000
_cell.length_c   1.000
_cell.angle_alpha   90.00
_cell.angle_beta   90.00
_cell.angle_gamma   90.00
#
_symmetry.space_group_name_H-M   'P 1'
#
loop_
_entity.id
_entity.type
_entity.pdbx_description
1 polymer ?
#
loop_
_entity_poly.entity_id
_entity_poly.type
_entity_poly.pdbx_seq_one_letter_code
_entity_poly.pdbx_strand_id
1 'polypeptide(L)'
;MVADISKDATTTAAALLEELPAPLSAWYGNPMTTETADQLLSLARIRQQERLRAGAASFQLQLLKALCHSWLGTGRDSGFAELKTLATRRHERALWQLVRGQLLASRKACGAMAHLTAGFREAAPMLESADYFALVRQHELLGYLPWSKKPSMALALDELLAEAAVIKQLRSGQADMRACLHQDTVG
;
A
#
# COMPACT_ATOMS: atom_id res chain seq x y z
N MET A 1 -1.13 20.10 -15.79
CA MET A 1 -2.34 19.26 -15.58
C MET A 1 -1.99 18.21 -14.53
N VAL A 2 -1.98 18.57 -13.23
CA VAL A 2 -1.46 17.74 -12.11
C VAL A 2 -2.40 17.85 -10.88
N ALA A 3 -3.72 17.89 -11.10
CA ALA A 3 -4.68 18.17 -10.03
C ALA A 3 -5.64 17.01 -9.68
N ASP A 4 -5.61 15.87 -10.37
CA ASP A 4 -6.56 14.78 -10.11
C ASP A 4 -6.03 13.65 -9.20
N ILE A 5 -4.71 13.53 -9.00
CA ILE A 5 -4.12 12.40 -8.24
C ILE A 5 -4.40 12.52 -6.72
N SER A 6 -4.63 13.72 -6.21
CA SER A 6 -4.94 13.95 -4.78
C SER A 6 -6.34 13.45 -4.36
N LYS A 7 -7.28 13.30 -5.32
CA LYS A 7 -8.64 12.84 -5.01
C LYS A 7 -8.71 11.35 -4.68
N ASP A 8 -7.91 10.51 -5.32
CA ASP A 8 -8.02 9.05 -5.18
C ASP A 8 -7.52 8.52 -3.83
N ALA A 9 -6.45 9.13 -3.29
CA ALA A 9 -5.92 8.83 -1.97
C ALA A 9 -6.92 9.14 -0.85
N THR A 10 -7.52 10.33 -0.94
CA THR A 10 -8.54 10.81 0.00
C THR A 10 -9.78 9.94 -0.07
N THR A 11 -10.18 9.51 -1.27
CA THR A 11 -11.37 8.68 -1.50
C THR A 11 -11.22 7.30 -0.84
N THR A 12 -10.05 6.67 -0.98
CA THR A 12 -9.82 5.32 -0.45
C THR A 12 -9.73 5.32 1.08
N ALA A 13 -9.05 6.31 1.68
CA ALA A 13 -9.00 6.45 3.13
C ALA A 13 -10.36 6.88 3.73
N ALA A 14 -11.12 7.73 3.04
CA ALA A 14 -12.47 8.13 3.45
C ALA A 14 -13.46 6.95 3.41
N ALA A 15 -13.30 5.99 2.49
CA ALA A 15 -14.14 4.80 2.45
C ALA A 15 -14.04 3.96 3.75
N LEU A 16 -12.86 3.95 4.41
CA LEU A 16 -12.68 3.29 5.71
C LEU A 16 -13.44 4.00 6.84
N LEU A 17 -13.69 5.30 6.70
CA LEU A 17 -14.47 6.06 7.68
C LEU A 17 -15.93 5.64 7.63
N GLU A 18 -16.48 5.47 6.42
CA GLU A 18 -17.86 5.02 6.16
C GLU A 18 -18.12 3.55 6.48
N GLU A 19 -17.12 2.83 6.98
CA GLU A 19 -17.18 1.41 7.32
C GLU A 19 -17.66 0.51 6.16
N LEU A 20 -17.52 1.00 4.92
CA LEU A 20 -17.83 0.25 3.72
C LEU A 20 -16.80 -0.88 3.55
N PRO A 21 -17.15 -2.00 2.90
CA PRO A 21 -16.19 -3.05 2.62
C PRO A 21 -14.98 -2.50 1.85
N ALA A 22 -13.84 -2.44 2.54
CA ALA A 22 -12.62 -1.86 2.00
C ALA A 22 -12.05 -2.77 0.90
N PRO A 23 -12.02 -2.32 -0.37
CA PRO A 23 -11.56 -3.16 -1.47
C PRO A 23 -10.10 -3.56 -1.27
N LEU A 24 -9.82 -4.86 -1.39
CA LEU A 24 -8.47 -5.42 -1.26
C LEU A 24 -7.55 -5.03 -2.43
N SER A 25 -8.11 -4.68 -3.59
CA SER A 25 -7.37 -4.21 -4.76
C SER A 25 -6.97 -2.75 -4.70
N ALA A 26 -7.54 -1.96 -3.79
CA ALA A 26 -7.26 -0.53 -3.70
C ALA A 26 -5.88 -0.24 -3.09
N TRP A 27 -5.35 0.93 -3.45
CA TRP A 27 -4.10 1.44 -2.93
C TRP A 27 -4.33 2.50 -1.85
N TYR A 28 -4.01 2.15 -0.61
CA TYR A 28 -4.11 3.00 0.58
C TYR A 28 -2.78 3.69 0.92
N GLY A 29 -1.70 3.35 0.22
CA GLY A 29 -0.36 3.86 0.47
C GLY A 29 -0.06 5.22 -0.16
N ASN A 30 -1.05 5.89 -0.77
CA ASN A 30 -0.84 7.20 -1.38
C ASN A 30 -0.55 8.26 -0.30
N PRO A 31 0.46 9.11 -0.51
CA PRO A 31 0.76 10.19 0.42
C PRO A 31 -0.45 11.09 0.65
N MET A 32 -0.70 11.42 1.92
CA MET A 32 -1.68 12.43 2.31
C MET A 32 -0.97 13.57 3.04
N THR A 33 -1.55 14.77 2.97
CA THR A 33 -1.06 15.92 3.73
C THR A 33 -1.30 15.68 5.22
N THR A 34 -0.53 16.37 6.07
CA THR A 34 -0.72 16.32 7.52
C THR A 34 -2.10 16.83 7.92
N GLU A 35 -2.60 17.88 7.26
CA GLU A 35 -3.93 18.42 7.49
C GLU A 35 -5.03 17.39 7.21
N THR A 36 -4.98 16.70 6.06
CA THR A 36 -5.95 15.65 5.72
C THR A 36 -5.85 14.48 6.70
N ALA A 37 -4.64 14.07 7.08
CA ALA A 37 -4.43 13.00 8.05
C ALA A 37 -5.03 13.35 9.42
N ASP A 38 -4.85 14.57 9.92
CA ASP A 38 -5.40 15.05 11.19
C ASP A 38 -6.93 15.16 11.17
N GLN A 39 -7.51 15.65 10.06
CA GLN A 39 -8.95 15.71 9.87
C GLN A 39 -9.57 14.32 9.90
N LEU A 40 -9.04 13.38 9.11
CA LEU A 40 -9.49 11.99 9.07
C LEU A 40 -9.31 11.30 10.43
N LEU A 41 -8.19 11.56 11.11
CA LEU A 41 -7.92 10.98 12.44
C LEU A 41 -8.93 11.48 13.47
N SER A 42 -9.29 12.76 13.44
CA SER A 42 -10.30 13.34 14.32
C SER A 42 -11.67 12.73 14.08
N LEU A 43 -12.09 12.59 12.81
CA LEU A 43 -13.35 11.93 12.44
C LEU A 43 -13.37 10.46 12.85
N ALA A 44 -12.28 9.72 12.62
CA ALA A 44 -12.16 8.31 12.99
C ALA A 44 -12.28 8.12 14.51
N ARG A 45 -11.73 9.04 15.32
CA ARG A 45 -11.86 9.01 16.79
C ARG A 45 -13.30 9.21 17.25
N ILE A 46 -14.01 10.17 16.65
CA ILE A 46 -15.43 10.43 16.96
C ILE A 46 -16.27 9.19 16.65
N ARG A 47 -16.17 8.64 15.43
CA ARG A 47 -16.92 7.42 15.05
C ARG A 47 -16.55 6.22 15.89
N GLN A 48 -15.27 6.06 16.23
CA GLN A 48 -14.85 4.98 17.11
C GLN A 48 -15.49 5.09 18.50
N GLN A 49 -15.58 6.29 19.07
CA GLN A 49 -16.22 6.49 20.37
C GLN A 49 -17.71 6.15 20.32
N GLU A 50 -18.41 6.52 19.25
CA GLU A 50 -19.82 6.14 19.03
C GLU A 50 -19.98 4.63 18.96
N ARG A 51 -19.10 3.94 18.23
CA ARG A 51 -19.12 2.46 18.11
C ARG A 51 -18.84 1.76 19.44
N LEU A 52 -17.87 2.26 20.22
CA LEU A 52 -17.58 1.73 21.54
C LEU A 52 -18.77 1.90 22.50
N ARG A 53 -19.47 3.04 22.45
CA ARG A 53 -20.71 3.24 23.23
C ARG A 53 -21.81 2.26 22.83
N ALA A 54 -21.86 1.88 21.55
CA ALA A 54 -22.76 0.85 21.04
C ALA A 54 -22.25 -0.60 21.25
N GLY A 55 -21.10 -0.79 21.92
CA GLY A 55 -20.51 -2.11 22.17
C GLY A 55 -19.92 -2.79 20.94
N ALA A 56 -19.64 -2.04 19.86
CA ALA A 56 -19.12 -2.59 18.61
C ALA A 56 -17.65 -2.20 18.39
N ALA A 57 -16.80 -3.19 18.11
CA ALA A 57 -15.43 -2.95 17.64
C ALA A 57 -15.43 -2.72 16.12
N SER A 58 -14.55 -1.83 15.64
CA SER A 58 -14.36 -1.59 14.19
C SER A 58 -12.89 -1.68 13.81
N PHE A 59 -12.53 -2.74 13.09
CA PHE A 59 -11.19 -2.94 12.55
C PHE A 59 -10.82 -1.83 11.56
N GLN A 60 -11.76 -1.40 10.72
CA GLN A 60 -11.50 -0.39 9.69
C GLN A 60 -11.16 0.98 10.28
N LEU A 61 -11.86 1.41 11.34
CA LEU A 61 -11.53 2.67 12.03
C LEU A 61 -10.14 2.60 12.68
N GLN A 62 -9.75 1.44 13.23
CA GLN A 62 -8.41 1.27 13.77
C GLN A 62 -7.35 1.28 12.67
N LEU A 63 -7.64 0.69 11.51
CA LEU A 63 -6.77 0.71 10.34
C LEU A 63 -6.58 2.13 9.81
N LEU A 64 -7.67 2.90 9.69
CA LEU A 64 -7.63 4.31 9.30
C LEU A 64 -6.79 5.14 10.27
N LYS A 65 -6.95 4.94 11.58
CA LYS A 65 -6.11 5.63 12.58
C LYS A 65 -4.62 5.30 12.41
N ALA A 66 -4.27 4.03 12.22
CA ALA A 66 -2.89 3.63 12.01
C ALA A 66 -2.31 4.21 10.72
N LEU A 67 -3.11 4.26 9.65
CA LEU A 67 -2.79 4.94 8.40
C LEU A 67 -2.49 6.43 8.65
N CYS A 68 -3.41 7.18 9.27
CA CYS A 68 -3.19 8.60 9.57
C CYS A 68 -1.94 8.83 10.44
N HIS A 69 -1.74 8.02 11.48
CA HIS A 69 -0.57 8.12 12.34
C HIS A 69 0.76 7.88 11.59
N SER A 70 0.75 7.02 10.56
CA SER A 70 1.95 6.80 9.73
C SER A 70 2.32 8.05 8.92
N TRP A 71 1.33 8.80 8.44
CA TRP A 71 1.52 10.03 7.67
C TRP A 71 1.85 11.24 8.53
N LEU A 72 1.30 11.31 9.73
CA LEU A 72 1.67 12.33 10.72
C LEU A 72 3.07 12.12 11.32
N GLY A 73 3.71 10.98 11.05
CA GLY A 73 5.00 10.63 11.65
C GLY A 73 4.94 10.40 13.17
N THR A 74 3.73 10.36 13.74
CA THR A 74 3.49 10.20 15.19
C THR A 74 3.34 8.74 15.60
N GLY A 75 3.01 7.86 14.65
CA GLY A 75 2.93 6.42 14.86
C GLY A 75 4.27 5.74 14.59
N ARG A 76 4.95 5.28 15.64
CA ARG A 76 5.84 4.11 15.51
C ARG A 76 5.00 2.89 15.10
N ASP A 77 5.64 1.81 14.66
CA ASP A 77 5.02 0.53 14.26
C ASP A 77 3.97 -0.07 15.24
N SER A 78 3.80 0.50 16.44
CA SER A 78 2.87 0.05 17.49
C SER A 78 1.42 -0.04 17.01
N GLY A 79 0.91 0.96 16.27
CA GLY A 79 -0.47 0.94 15.77
C GLY A 79 -0.75 -0.25 14.84
N PHE A 80 0.22 -0.60 13.99
CA PHE A 80 0.11 -1.77 13.11
C PHE A 80 0.33 -3.10 13.83
N ALA A 81 1.06 -3.12 14.95
CA ALA A 81 1.22 -4.31 15.78
C ALA A 81 -0.08 -4.69 16.50
N GLU A 82 -0.79 -3.71 17.05
CA GLU A 82 -2.12 -3.91 17.65
C GLU A 82 -3.16 -4.32 16.60
N LEU A 83 -3.13 -3.71 15.42
CA LEU A 83 -4.02 -4.11 14.32
C LEU A 83 -3.85 -5.57 13.90
N LYS A 84 -2.61 -6.09 13.95
CA LYS A 84 -2.34 -7.49 13.63
C LYS A 84 -3.10 -8.43 14.56
N THR A 85 -3.21 -8.10 15.85
CA THR A 85 -3.92 -8.95 16.82
C THR A 85 -5.43 -8.81 16.70
N LEU A 86 -5.92 -7.64 16.25
CA LEU A 86 -7.34 -7.38 15.98
C LEU A 86 -7.85 -8.00 14.68
N ALA A 87 -6.97 -8.27 13.70
CA ALA A 87 -7.32 -8.86 12.41
C ALA A 87 -7.68 -10.35 12.52
N THR A 88 -8.90 -10.63 12.96
CA THR A 88 -9.38 -12.01 13.19
C THR A 88 -9.89 -12.67 11.91
N ARG A 89 -10.43 -11.88 10.97
CA ARG A 89 -10.98 -12.38 9.71
C ARG A 89 -9.91 -12.42 8.62
N ARG A 90 -10.06 -13.33 7.65
CA ARG A 90 -9.12 -13.44 6.52
C ARG A 90 -9.00 -12.14 5.73
N HIS A 91 -10.14 -11.49 5.46
CA HIS A 91 -10.19 -10.18 4.81
C HIS A 91 -9.40 -9.12 5.58
N GLU A 92 -9.57 -9.04 6.91
CA GLU A 92 -8.88 -8.07 7.77
C GLU A 92 -7.36 -8.31 7.77
N ARG A 93 -6.93 -9.58 7.85
CA ARG A 93 -5.51 -9.94 7.75
C ARG A 93 -4.92 -9.56 6.40
N ALA A 94 -5.63 -9.85 5.31
CA ALA A 94 -5.24 -9.48 3.96
C ALA A 94 -5.09 -7.96 3.85
N LEU A 95 -6.11 -7.21 4.27
CA LEU A 95 -6.12 -5.76 4.20
C LEU A 95 -5.01 -5.13 5.05
N TRP A 96 -4.81 -5.60 6.29
CA TRP A 96 -3.71 -5.12 7.14
C TRP A 96 -2.33 -5.33 6.50
N GLN A 97 -2.08 -6.54 5.95
CA GLN A 97 -0.82 -6.84 5.27
C GLN A 97 -0.63 -5.96 4.03
N LEU A 98 -1.66 -5.80 3.22
CA LEU A 98 -1.62 -4.97 2.02
C LEU A 98 -1.35 -3.51 2.38
N VAL A 99 -2.15 -2.89 3.25
CA VAL A 99 -1.96 -1.48 3.65
C VAL A 99 -0.57 -1.24 4.24
N ARG A 100 -0.08 -2.14 5.10
CA ARG A 100 1.27 -2.02 5.64
C ARG A 100 2.34 -2.13 4.55
N GLY A 101 2.19 -3.07 3.63
CA GLY A 101 3.08 -3.22 2.48
C GLY A 101 3.08 -1.99 1.57
N GLN A 102 1.91 -1.41 1.32
CA GLN A 102 1.73 -0.21 0.49
C GLN A 102 2.38 1.03 1.13
N LEU A 103 2.25 1.21 2.46
CA LEU A 103 2.89 2.32 3.17
C LEU A 103 4.42 2.21 3.22
N LEU A 104 4.94 0.99 3.34
CA LEU A 104 6.36 0.76 3.20
C LEU A 104 6.80 0.98 1.75
N ALA A 105 5.99 0.55 0.79
CA ALA A 105 6.28 0.68 -0.64
C ALA A 105 6.35 2.15 -1.07
N SER A 106 5.40 2.98 -0.62
CA SER A 106 5.39 4.42 -0.92
C SER A 106 6.66 5.12 -0.47
N ARG A 107 7.31 4.62 0.58
CA ARG A 107 8.58 5.15 1.09
C ARG A 107 9.80 4.36 0.61
N LYS A 108 9.62 3.41 -0.32
CA LYS A 108 10.64 2.46 -0.81
C LYS A 108 11.41 1.77 0.33
N ALA A 109 10.71 1.43 1.41
CA ALA A 109 11.28 0.82 2.59
C ALA A 109 11.38 -0.71 2.46
N CYS A 110 12.42 -1.30 3.05
CA CYS A 110 12.56 -2.75 3.14
C CYS A 110 11.35 -3.40 3.82
N GLY A 111 11.00 -4.61 3.38
CA GLY A 111 9.86 -5.37 3.90
C GLY A 111 8.53 -5.10 3.22
N ALA A 112 8.44 -4.05 2.37
CA ALA A 112 7.24 -3.74 1.58
C ALA A 112 6.74 -4.96 0.80
N MET A 113 7.59 -5.58 -0.02
CA MET A 113 7.21 -6.74 -0.83
C MET A 113 6.82 -7.97 -0.01
N ALA A 114 7.41 -8.17 1.17
CA ALA A 114 7.05 -9.29 2.04
C ALA A 114 5.59 -9.14 2.53
N HIS A 115 5.23 -7.93 2.95
CA HIS A 115 3.86 -7.59 3.36
C HIS A 115 2.88 -7.66 2.18
N LEU A 116 3.22 -7.07 1.02
CA LEU A 116 2.39 -7.12 -0.18
C LEU A 116 2.12 -8.56 -0.65
N THR A 117 3.16 -9.40 -0.67
CA THR A 117 3.03 -10.83 -1.07
C THR A 117 2.19 -11.62 -0.07
N ALA A 118 2.40 -11.42 1.23
CA ALA A 118 1.62 -12.08 2.27
C ALA A 118 0.14 -11.65 2.21
N GLY A 119 -0.11 -10.35 2.06
CA GLY A 119 -1.45 -9.79 1.91
C GLY A 119 -2.15 -10.29 0.66
N PHE A 120 -1.45 -10.36 -0.47
CA PHE A 120 -1.98 -10.93 -1.71
C PHE A 120 -2.35 -12.41 -1.55
N ARG A 121 -1.51 -13.23 -0.91
CA ARG A 121 -1.81 -14.64 -0.67
C ARG A 121 -3.07 -14.83 0.17
N GLU A 122 -3.28 -13.97 1.16
CA GLU A 122 -4.51 -13.96 1.95
C GLU A 122 -5.70 -13.47 1.12
N ALA A 123 -5.52 -12.42 0.31
CA ALA A 123 -6.54 -11.78 -0.51
C ALA A 123 -7.01 -12.64 -1.70
N ALA A 124 -6.12 -13.38 -2.35
CA ALA A 124 -6.34 -14.00 -3.65
C ALA A 124 -7.66 -14.79 -3.79
N PRO A 125 -8.10 -15.59 -2.80
CA PRO A 125 -9.37 -16.33 -2.92
C PRO A 125 -10.64 -15.46 -2.84
N MET A 126 -10.50 -14.19 -2.45
CA MET A 126 -11.60 -13.23 -2.29
C MET A 126 -11.63 -12.18 -3.41
N LEU A 127 -10.69 -12.23 -4.35
CA LEU A 127 -10.59 -11.25 -5.44
C LEU A 127 -11.34 -11.74 -6.67
N GLU A 128 -12.03 -10.82 -7.31
CA GLU A 128 -12.51 -11.01 -8.67
C GLU A 128 -11.35 -11.08 -9.66
N SER A 129 -11.57 -11.68 -10.83
CA SER A 129 -10.50 -11.91 -11.81
C SER A 129 -9.80 -10.60 -12.23
N ALA A 130 -10.56 -9.52 -12.44
CA ALA A 130 -10.00 -8.22 -12.80
C ALA A 130 -9.08 -7.66 -11.71
N ASP A 131 -9.53 -7.69 -10.46
CA ASP A 131 -8.79 -7.22 -9.29
C ASP A 131 -7.54 -8.06 -9.02
N TYR A 132 -7.66 -9.38 -9.20
CA TYR A 132 -6.54 -10.31 -9.09
C TYR A 132 -5.41 -9.94 -10.05
N PHE A 133 -5.72 -9.82 -11.34
CA PHE A 133 -4.70 -9.49 -12.35
C PHE A 133 -4.16 -8.07 -12.23
N ALA A 134 -4.96 -7.13 -11.72
CA ALA A 134 -4.49 -5.78 -11.42
C ALA A 134 -3.42 -5.81 -10.32
N LEU A 135 -3.71 -6.49 -9.20
CA LEU A 135 -2.75 -6.62 -8.09
C LEU A 135 -1.49 -7.39 -8.48
N VAL A 136 -1.60 -8.47 -9.24
CA VAL A 136 -0.43 -9.22 -9.74
C VAL A 136 0.49 -8.31 -10.54
N ARG A 137 -0.05 -7.61 -11.55
CA ARG A 137 0.72 -6.69 -12.39
C ARG A 137 1.38 -5.58 -11.58
N GLN A 138 0.64 -5.02 -10.63
CA GLN A 138 1.16 -3.99 -9.73
C GLN A 138 2.33 -4.53 -8.89
N HIS A 139 2.18 -5.70 -8.26
CA HIS A 139 3.22 -6.30 -7.42
C HIS A 139 4.46 -6.70 -8.21
N GLU A 140 4.28 -7.23 -9.44
CA GLU A 140 5.39 -7.53 -10.35
C GLU A 140 6.21 -6.28 -10.69
N LEU A 141 5.54 -5.17 -11.03
CA LEU A 141 6.22 -3.90 -11.30
C LEU A 141 6.93 -3.37 -10.06
N LEU A 142 6.25 -3.31 -8.92
CA LEU A 142 6.87 -2.84 -7.67
C LEU A 142 8.11 -3.66 -7.30
N GLY A 143 8.17 -4.95 -7.66
CA GLY A 143 9.34 -5.80 -7.47
C GLY A 143 10.64 -5.30 -8.11
N TYR A 144 10.58 -4.39 -9.09
CA TYR A 144 11.76 -3.79 -9.71
C TYR A 144 12.35 -2.61 -8.93
N LEU A 145 11.61 -2.04 -7.97
CA LEU A 145 12.06 -0.87 -7.20
C LEU A 145 13.25 -1.19 -6.27
N PRO A 146 14.16 -0.23 -6.05
CA PRO A 146 15.23 -0.37 -5.07
C PRO A 146 14.69 -0.15 -3.66
N TRP A 147 14.70 -1.22 -2.84
CA TRP A 147 14.28 -1.15 -1.43
C TRP A 147 15.44 -0.71 -0.52
N SER A 148 15.16 0.21 0.39
CA SER A 148 16.16 0.78 1.30
C SER A 148 15.79 0.58 2.77
N LYS A 149 16.80 0.41 3.64
CA LYS A 149 16.63 0.44 5.10
C LYS A 149 16.27 1.83 5.62
N LYS A 150 16.73 2.88 4.93
CA LYS A 150 16.36 4.26 5.23
C LYS A 150 15.17 4.65 4.35
N PRO A 151 13.98 4.93 4.92
CA PRO A 151 12.81 5.29 4.14
C PRO A 151 13.07 6.58 3.37
N SER A 152 12.64 6.61 2.11
CA SER A 152 12.67 7.78 1.24
C SER A 152 11.42 8.65 1.42
N MET A 153 11.38 9.77 0.69
CA MET A 153 10.16 10.57 0.56
C MET A 153 9.04 9.69 0.00
N ALA A 154 7.83 9.86 0.53
CA ALA A 154 6.72 9.05 0.08
C ALA A 154 6.28 9.46 -1.33
N LEU A 155 6.01 8.46 -2.16
CA LEU A 155 5.55 8.60 -3.55
C LEU A 155 4.16 7.99 -3.72
N ALA A 156 3.37 8.56 -4.62
CA ALA A 156 2.10 7.99 -5.03
C ALA A 156 2.30 6.73 -5.88
N LEU A 157 1.25 5.91 -6.01
CA LEU A 157 1.34 4.64 -6.74
C LEU A 157 1.79 4.81 -8.19
N ASP A 158 1.25 5.79 -8.89
CA ASP A 158 1.59 6.10 -10.28
C ASP A 158 3.07 6.45 -10.45
N GLU A 159 3.62 7.26 -9.55
CA GLU A 159 5.05 7.61 -9.51
C GLU A 159 5.92 6.36 -9.28
N LEU A 160 5.53 5.49 -8.34
CA LEU A 160 6.23 4.23 -8.06
C LEU A 160 6.21 3.29 -9.27
N LEU A 161 5.05 3.15 -9.93
CA LEU A 161 4.91 2.28 -11.10
C LEU A 161 5.67 2.84 -12.30
N ALA A 162 5.73 4.16 -12.47
CA ALA A 162 6.54 4.81 -13.50
C ALA A 162 8.04 4.57 -13.26
N GLU A 163 8.54 4.79 -12.03
CA GLU A 163 9.94 4.50 -11.66
C GLU A 163 10.28 3.03 -11.90
N ALA A 164 9.40 2.11 -11.45
CA ALA A 164 9.56 0.68 -11.66
C ALA A 164 9.63 0.28 -13.14
N ALA A 165 8.76 0.86 -13.97
CA ALA A 165 8.72 0.57 -15.40
C ALA A 165 10.01 0.99 -16.10
N VAL A 166 10.55 2.17 -15.77
CA VAL A 166 11.85 2.64 -16.29
C VAL A 166 12.97 1.68 -15.90
N ILE A 167 13.03 1.25 -14.63
CA ILE A 167 14.04 0.31 -14.16
C ILE A 167 13.93 -1.04 -14.88
N LYS A 168 12.71 -1.55 -15.07
CA LYS A 168 12.45 -2.78 -15.81
C LYS A 168 12.99 -2.68 -17.25
N GLN A 169 12.71 -1.57 -17.94
CA GLN A 169 13.16 -1.33 -19.32
C GLN A 169 14.70 -1.24 -19.43
N LEU A 170 15.36 -0.56 -18.49
CA LEU A 170 16.82 -0.48 -18.47
C LEU A 170 17.47 -1.85 -18.26
N ARG A 171 16.87 -2.71 -17.43
CA ARG A 171 17.36 -4.08 -17.20
C ARG A 171 17.19 -4.98 -18.42
N SER A 172 16.06 -4.88 -19.12
CA SER A 172 15.86 -5.66 -20.35
C SER A 172 16.81 -5.23 -21.46
N GLY A 173 16.99 -3.91 -21.68
CA GLY A 173 17.92 -3.41 -22.70
C GLY A 173 19.39 -3.77 -22.45
N GLN A 174 19.81 -3.86 -21.19
CA GLN A 174 21.15 -4.35 -20.82
C GLN A 174 21.34 -5.85 -21.09
N ALA A 175 20.29 -6.66 -20.94
CA ALA A 175 20.34 -8.09 -21.22
C ALA A 175 20.51 -8.36 -22.73
N ASP A 176 19.77 -7.65 -23.57
CA ASP A 176 19.82 -7.79 -25.03
C ASP A 176 21.19 -7.38 -25.59
N MET A 177 21.78 -6.30 -25.08
CA MET A 177 23.11 -5.83 -25.50
C MET A 177 24.24 -6.81 -25.12
N ARG A 178 24.13 -7.52 -23.98
CA ARG A 178 25.10 -8.55 -23.60
C ARG A 178 24.99 -9.82 -24.44
N ALA A 179 23.80 -10.15 -24.92
CA ALA A 179 23.60 -11.30 -25.81
C ALA A 179 24.24 -11.09 -27.19
N CYS A 180 24.17 -9.87 -27.75
CA CYS A 180 24.83 -9.53 -29.01
C CYS A 180 26.37 -9.56 -28.92
N LEU A 181 26.95 -9.05 -27.82
CA LEU A 181 28.41 -9.02 -27.64
C LEU A 181 29.06 -10.41 -27.50
N HIS A 182 28.31 -11.45 -27.13
CA HIS A 182 28.84 -12.80 -26.96
C HIS A 182 28.90 -13.61 -28.27
N GLN A 183 28.24 -13.14 -29.34
CA GLN A 183 28.24 -13.83 -30.63
C GLN A 183 29.42 -13.45 -31.55
N ASP A 184 30.22 -12.44 -31.17
CA ASP A 184 31.33 -11.94 -31.99
C ASP A 184 32.70 -12.58 -31.66
N THR A 185 32.75 -13.58 -30.77
CA THR A 185 34.00 -14.29 -30.40
C THR A 185 33.99 -15.77 -30.77
N VAL A 186 33.76 -16.06 -32.06
CA VAL A 186 34.16 -17.33 -32.69
C VAL A 186 34.80 -17.03 -34.05
N GLY A 187 36.11 -16.85 -34.01
CA GLY A 187 37.02 -16.82 -35.15
C GLY A 187 38.25 -17.66 -34.83
#